data_AF-A0A7X7DK14-F1
#
_entry.id   AF-A0A7X7DK14-F1
#
_cell.length_a   1.000
_cell.length_b   1.000
_cell.length_c   1.000
_cell.angle_alpha   90.00
_cell.angle_beta   90.00
_cell.angle_gamma   90.00
#
_symmetry.space_group_name_H-M   'P 1'
#
loop_
_entity.id
_entity.type
_entity.pdbx_description
1 polymer ?
#
loop_
_entity_poly.entity_id
_entity_poly.type
_entity_poly.pdbx_seq_one_letter_code
_entity_poly.pdbx_strand_id
1 'polypeptide(L)'
;MTKWEYQFIIAEKYGKGIFGHVMPKEVSWKVHYVNGETMQNWDDIPLYNYLNRLGEQGWELVTMNEHTIIRTGTLPVEHLYVAMKREKV
;
A
#
# COMPACT_ATOMS: atom_id res chain seq x y z
N MET A 1 5.93 -25.50 -17.48
CA MET A 1 5.74 -24.04 -17.38
C MET A 1 5.53 -23.70 -15.92
N THR A 2 6.37 -22.83 -15.36
CA THR A 2 6.19 -22.28 -14.01
C THR A 2 4.83 -21.60 -13.93
N LYS A 3 4.02 -21.98 -12.93
CA LYS A 3 2.77 -21.28 -12.62
C LYS A 3 3.11 -20.16 -11.65
N TRP A 4 2.65 -18.95 -11.93
CA TRP A 4 2.82 -17.80 -11.05
C TRP A 4 1.51 -17.53 -10.32
N GLU A 5 1.61 -17.12 -9.06
CA GLU A 5 0.52 -16.46 -8.34
C GLU A 5 0.85 -14.98 -8.15
N TYR A 6 -0.19 -14.15 -8.08
CA TYR A 6 -0.09 -12.70 -8.03
C TYR A 6 -0.81 -12.15 -6.80
N GLN A 7 -0.27 -11.07 -6.24
CA GLN A 7 -0.87 -10.33 -5.14
C GLN A 7 -0.89 -8.85 -5.48
N PHE A 8 -2.07 -8.25 -5.36
CA PHE A 8 -2.30 -6.84 -5.63
C PHE A 8 -2.51 -6.10 -4.32
N ILE A 9 -1.77 -5.02 -4.12
CA ILE A 9 -1.79 -4.23 -2.90
C ILE A 9 -2.08 -2.78 -3.30
N ILE A 10 -2.96 -2.13 -2.55
CA ILE A 10 -3.15 -0.68 -2.63
C ILE A 10 -2.76 -0.11 -1.29
N ALA A 11 -1.68 0.68 -1.27
CA ALA A 11 -1.31 1.46 -0.11
C ALA A 11 -1.85 2.88 -0.24
N GLU A 12 -2.26 3.47 0.87
CA GLU A 12 -2.72 4.85 0.93
C GLU A 12 -1.68 5.70 1.65
N LYS A 13 -1.43 6.90 1.15
CA LYS A 13 -0.56 7.85 1.82
C LYS A 13 -1.28 8.39 3.03
N TYR A 14 -0.71 8.13 4.20
CA TYR A 14 -1.31 8.48 5.47
C TYR A 14 -0.34 9.31 6.29
N GLY A 15 -0.86 10.36 6.91
CA GLY A 15 -0.10 11.22 7.81
C GLY A 15 -0.87 11.53 9.08
N LYS A 16 -0.31 11.16 10.25
CA LYS A 16 -0.84 11.59 11.55
C LYS A 16 -0.33 13.00 11.83
N GLY A 17 -1.24 13.98 11.79
CA GLY A 17 -0.98 15.33 12.27
C GLY A 17 -1.15 15.41 13.79
N ILE A 18 -0.36 16.26 14.44
CA ILE A 18 -0.60 16.68 15.83
C ILE A 18 -1.35 18.00 15.70
N PHE A 19 -2.68 17.99 15.81
CA PHE A 19 -3.60 19.15 15.84
C PHE A 19 -3.29 20.37 14.93
N GLY A 20 -4.21 20.63 14.00
CA GLY A 20 -4.46 21.96 13.44
C GLY A 20 -3.36 22.52 12.53
N HIS A 21 -3.57 22.38 11.21
CA HIS A 21 -2.92 23.16 10.14
C HIS A 21 -1.41 22.98 9.92
N VAL A 22 -0.73 22.10 10.65
CA VAL A 22 0.71 21.87 10.46
C VAL A 22 0.95 20.48 9.88
N MET A 23 1.73 20.44 8.80
CA MET A 23 2.05 19.28 7.99
C MET A 23 2.30 18.00 8.83
N PRO A 24 1.81 16.83 8.38
CA PRO A 24 2.00 15.57 9.09
C PRO A 24 3.47 15.33 9.41
N LYS A 25 3.78 15.11 10.70
CA LYS A 25 5.15 14.87 11.19
C LYS A 25 5.74 13.57 10.63
N GLU A 26 4.87 12.62 10.32
CA GLU A 26 5.23 11.37 9.64
C GLU A 26 4.26 11.16 8.48
N VAL A 27 4.82 10.97 7.29
CA VAL A 27 4.08 10.60 6.08
C VAL A 27 4.58 9.23 5.68
N SER A 28 3.69 8.24 5.63
CA SER A 28 4.04 6.89 5.19
C SER A 28 2.90 6.27 4.39
N TRP A 29 3.26 5.32 3.55
CA TRP A 29 2.30 4.48 2.83
C TRP A 29 1.81 3.37 3.76
N LYS A 30 0.49 3.20 3.85
CA LYS A 30 -0.17 2.22 4.71
C LYS A 30 -0.99 1.25 3.88
N VAL A 31 -0.94 -0.05 4.20
CA VAL A 31 -1.54 -1.09 3.36
C VAL A 31 -3.05 -1.13 3.57
N HIS A 32 -3.80 -0.48 2.68
CA HIS A 32 -5.24 -0.33 2.79
C HIS A 32 -6.01 -1.51 2.16
N TYR A 33 -5.58 -1.99 0.99
CA TYR A 33 -6.24 -3.11 0.31
C TYR A 33 -5.25 -4.20 -0.10
N VAL A 34 -5.70 -5.45 -0.02
CA VAL A 34 -4.98 -6.62 -0.53
C VAL A 34 -5.96 -7.47 -1.33
N ASN A 35 -5.67 -7.70 -2.60
CA ASN A 35 -6.52 -8.45 -3.54
C ASN A 35 -7.98 -7.95 -3.58
N GLY A 36 -8.19 -6.65 -3.38
CA GLY A 36 -9.50 -6.02 -3.36
C GLY A 36 -10.20 -6.03 -2.00
N GLU A 37 -9.63 -6.71 -0.99
CA GLU A 37 -10.16 -6.73 0.37
C GLU A 37 -9.52 -5.64 1.22
N THR A 38 -10.35 -4.92 1.98
CA THR A 38 -9.89 -3.90 2.93
C THR A 38 -9.23 -4.55 4.13
N MET A 39 -8.04 -4.08 4.49
CA MET A 39 -7.32 -4.53 5.68
C MET A 39 -7.90 -3.90 6.95
N GLN A 40 -8.09 -4.69 8.00
CA GLN A 40 -8.40 -4.16 9.33
C GLN A 40 -7.18 -3.43 9.91
N ASN A 41 -7.40 -2.29 10.57
CA ASN A 41 -6.35 -1.44 11.19
C ASN A 41 -5.22 -1.11 10.19
N TRP A 42 -5.60 -0.80 8.95
CA TRP A 42 -4.65 -0.58 7.86
C TRP A 42 -3.65 0.54 8.15
N ASP A 43 -4.01 1.53 8.96
CA ASP A 43 -3.16 2.65 9.36
C ASP A 43 -1.99 2.25 10.28
N ASP A 44 -2.03 1.04 10.85
CA ASP A 44 -0.96 0.48 11.68
C ASP A 44 0.07 -0.32 10.88
N ILE A 45 -0.17 -0.58 9.58
CA ILE A 45 0.69 -1.43 8.75
C ILE A 45 1.43 -0.58 7.71
N PRO A 46 2.67 -0.13 7.99
CA PRO A 46 3.51 0.49 6.97
C PRO A 46 3.75 -0.45 5.79
N LEU A 47 3.66 0.09 4.58
CA LEU A 47 3.89 -0.65 3.34
C LEU A 47 5.26 -1.33 3.34
N TYR A 48 6.33 -0.64 3.75
CA TYR A 48 7.68 -1.22 3.72
C TYR A 48 7.80 -2.47 4.62
N ASN A 49 7.18 -2.48 5.80
CA ASN A 49 7.13 -3.67 6.67
C ASN A 49 6.35 -4.81 6.01
N TYR A 50 5.24 -4.48 5.35
CA TYR A 50 4.42 -5.47 4.66
C TYR A 50 5.15 -6.11 3.48
N LEU A 51 5.83 -5.29 2.66
CA LEU A 51 6.60 -5.78 1.51
C LEU A 51 7.82 -6.60 1.93
N ASN A 52 8.52 -6.21 3.00
CA ASN A 52 9.63 -7.01 3.54
C ASN A 52 9.16 -8.42 3.93
N ARG A 53 8.05 -8.52 4.66
CA ARG A 53 7.45 -9.81 5.04
C ARG A 53 7.04 -10.63 3.81
N LEU A 54 6.51 -10.00 2.76
CA LEU A 54 6.19 -10.71 1.52
C LEU A 54 7.45 -11.19 0.79
N GLY A 55 8.52 -10.39 0.79
CA GLY A 55 9.83 -10.78 0.28
C GLY A 55 10.40 -12.01 1.00
N GLU A 56 10.29 -12.06 2.32
CA GLU A 56 10.66 -13.25 3.13
C GLU A 56 9.83 -14.49 2.77
N GLN A 57 8.61 -14.30 2.25
CA GLN A 57 7.73 -15.37 1.76
C GLN A 57 7.94 -15.71 0.27
N GLY A 58 8.98 -15.14 -0.36
CA GLY A 58 9.33 -15.41 -1.77
C GLY A 58 8.53 -14.59 -2.79
N TRP A 59 7.82 -13.54 -2.36
CA TRP A 59 7.17 -12.62 -3.29
C TRP A 59 8.17 -11.62 -3.87
N GLU A 60 8.08 -11.44 -5.18
CA GLU A 60 8.87 -10.50 -5.96
C GLU A 60 8.00 -9.31 -6.38
N LEU A 61 8.54 -8.10 -6.29
CA LEU A 61 7.90 -6.90 -6.79
C LEU A 61 7.83 -6.93 -8.33
N VAL A 62 6.64 -6.74 -8.88
CA VAL A 62 6.42 -6.62 -10.33
C VAL A 62 6.33 -5.15 -10.74
N THR A 63 5.52 -4.37 -10.03
CA THR A 63 5.34 -2.95 -10.33
C THR A 63 4.87 -2.18 -9.10
N MET A 64 5.12 -0.87 -9.13
CA MET A 64 4.73 0.08 -8.11
C MET A 64 4.37 1.39 -8.82
N ASN A 65 3.10 1.79 -8.78
CA ASN A 65 2.59 2.96 -9.49
C ASN A 65 1.81 3.87 -8.54
N GLU A 66 2.14 5.15 -8.54
CA GLU A 66 1.39 6.17 -7.82
C GLU A 66 0.17 6.60 -8.62
N HIS A 67 -0.95 6.82 -7.93
CA HIS A 67 -2.15 7.37 -8.52
C HIS A 67 -2.89 8.23 -7.50
N THR A 68 -3.08 9.50 -7.86
CA THR A 68 -3.73 10.49 -7.01
C THR A 68 -5.18 10.66 -7.41
N ILE A 69 -6.07 10.40 -6.47
CA ILE A 69 -7.51 10.64 -6.64
C ILE A 69 -7.84 12.01 -6.07
N ILE A 70 -8.25 12.92 -6.96
CA ILE A 70 -8.72 14.25 -6.59
C ILE A 70 -10.24 14.24 -6.67
N ARG A 71 -10.93 14.40 -5.53
CA ARG A 71 -12.40 14.57 -5.49
C ARG A 71 -12.71 16.00 -5.09
N THR A 72 -13.65 16.64 -5.79
CA THR A 72 -14.08 18.00 -5.48
C THR A 72 -14.57 18.10 -4.04
N GLY A 73 -14.01 19.03 -3.26
CA GLY A 73 -14.41 19.25 -1.86
C GLY A 73 -13.72 18.37 -0.82
N THR A 74 -12.76 17.51 -1.21
CA THR A 74 -11.92 16.75 -0.26
C THR A 74 -10.44 16.98 -0.54
N LEU A 75 -9.59 16.67 0.45
CA LEU A 75 -8.15 16.59 0.20
C LEU A 75 -7.86 15.46 -0.80
N PRO A 76 -6.85 15.63 -1.68
CA PRO A 76 -6.39 14.55 -2.55
C PRO A 76 -6.01 13.32 -1.72
N VAL A 77 -6.42 12.15 -2.20
CA VAL A 77 -5.97 10.87 -1.65
C VAL A 77 -4.96 10.29 -2.61
N GLU A 78 -3.75 10.01 -2.12
CA GLU A 78 -2.71 9.37 -2.90
C GLU A 78 -2.70 7.88 -2.61
N HIS A 79 -2.75 7.08 -3.67
CA HIS A 79 -2.65 5.63 -3.62
C HIS A 79 -1.36 5.16 -4.31
N LEU A 80 -0.79 4.09 -3.80
CA LEU A 80 0.31 3.36 -4.41
C LEU A 80 -0.15 1.94 -4.72
N TYR A 81 -0.23 1.63 -6.01
CA TYR A 81 -0.63 0.34 -6.53
C TYR A 81 0.61 -0.52 -6.67
N VAL A 82 0.65 -1.62 -5.94
CA VAL A 82 1.76 -2.56 -5.94
C VAL A 82 1.25 -3.91 -6.45
N ALA A 83 1.95 -4.47 -7.43
CA ALA A 83 1.73 -5.86 -7.83
C ALA A 83 2.97 -6.68 -7.50
N MET A 84 2.75 -7.86 -6.93
CA MET A 84 3.78 -8.82 -6.61
C MET A 84 3.45 -10.17 -7.25
N LYS A 85 4.47 -10.99 -7.48
CA LYS A 85 4.33 -12.36 -7.95
C LYS A 85 5.19 -13.31 -7.13
N ARG A 86 4.81 -14.58 -7.06
CA ARG A 86 5.72 -15.65 -6.65
C ARG A 86 5.44 -16.92 -7.42
N GLU A 87 6.42 -17.83 -7.44
CA GLU A 87 6.22 -19.15 -8.02
C GLU A 87 5.18 -19.92 -7.20
N LYS A 88 4.20 -20.49 -7.89
CA LYS A 88 3.15 -21.30 -7.29
C LYS A 88 3.70 -22.70 -7.02
N VAL A 89 3.95 -23.00 -5.76
CA VAL A 89 4.37 -24.33 -5.26
C VAL A 89 3.24 -25.34 -5.41
#